data_AF-A0A4V1SA71-F1
#
_entry.id   AF-A0A4V1SA71-F1
#
_cell.length_a   1.000
_cell.length_b   1.000
_cell.length_c   1.000
_cell.angle_alpha   90.00
_cell.angle_beta   90.00
_cell.angle_gamma   90.00
#
_symmetry.space_group_name_H-M   'P 1'
#
loop_
_entity.id
_entity.type
_entity.pdbx_description
1 polymer ?
#
loop_
_entity_poly.entity_id
_entity_poly.type
_entity_poly.pdbx_seq_one_letter_code
_entity_poly.pdbx_strand_id
1 'polypeptide(L)'
;MKKTSRPSKRPQSSVLQVRVMSPRIAWFGFLRIFGRCAKYALIAGLVGTAGWGAWKGIRHAFHENPDFRLQTVDLNENSAIDEFGVYQIADIDPQVNLFTLDIDQVAERLRGVPALSAVQVERRLPGTLHVRVLSRIPCAWVAAENEPFTRKPGGLLIDHDGRAFPCTTVQ
;
A
#
# COMPACT_ATOMS: atom_id res chain seq x y z
N MET A 1 28.43 -57.71 -90.41
CA MET A 1 29.45 -56.81 -89.83
C MET A 1 29.07 -55.38 -90.19
N LYS A 2 29.06 -54.34 -89.37
CA LYS A 2 29.28 -54.12 -87.94
C LYS A 2 28.64 -52.73 -87.69
N LYS A 3 27.65 -52.63 -86.80
CA LYS A 3 27.10 -51.36 -86.32
C LYS A 3 28.22 -50.60 -85.60
N THR A 4 28.42 -49.32 -85.93
CA THR A 4 29.09 -48.39 -85.01
C THR A 4 28.31 -47.08 -84.96
N SER A 5 27.59 -46.92 -83.85
CA SER A 5 26.88 -45.72 -83.45
C SER A 5 27.87 -44.63 -83.03
N ARG A 6 27.74 -43.42 -83.56
CA ARG A 6 28.40 -42.22 -83.02
C ARG A 6 27.48 -41.56 -81.98
N PRO A 7 27.95 -41.23 -80.77
CA PRO A 7 27.12 -40.56 -79.78
C PRO A 7 27.02 -39.07 -80.12
N SER A 8 25.78 -38.58 -80.28
CA SER A 8 25.48 -37.16 -80.43
C SER A 8 25.55 -36.47 -79.07
N LYS A 9 26.50 -35.54 -78.88
CA LYS A 9 26.57 -34.70 -77.67
C LYS A 9 25.50 -33.63 -77.77
N ARG A 10 24.46 -33.76 -76.94
CA ARG A 10 23.44 -32.74 -76.69
C ARG A 10 24.13 -31.53 -76.03
N PRO A 11 23.95 -30.29 -76.54
CA PRO A 11 24.48 -29.11 -75.87
C PRO A 11 23.73 -28.95 -74.53
N GLN A 12 24.44 -29.11 -73.41
CA GLN A 12 23.91 -28.73 -72.11
C GLN A 12 23.83 -27.21 -72.06
N SER A 13 22.62 -26.68 -72.17
CA SER A 13 22.36 -25.28 -71.86
C SER A 13 22.57 -25.08 -70.37
N SER A 14 23.73 -24.52 -70.03
CA SER A 14 23.96 -23.91 -68.72
C SER A 14 23.06 -22.70 -68.60
N VAL A 15 21.82 -22.94 -68.15
CA VAL A 15 20.89 -21.86 -67.82
C VAL A 15 21.45 -21.15 -66.60
N LEU A 16 22.09 -20.01 -66.84
CA LEU A 16 22.51 -19.11 -65.79
C LEU A 16 21.22 -18.68 -65.08
N GLN A 17 20.94 -19.28 -63.93
CA GLN A 17 19.89 -18.81 -63.03
C GLN A 17 20.33 -17.43 -62.55
N VAL A 18 19.99 -16.41 -63.32
CA VAL A 18 20.04 -15.03 -62.85
C VAL A 18 18.98 -14.98 -61.76
N ARG A 19 19.42 -15.07 -60.51
CA ARG A 19 18.58 -14.89 -59.33
C ARG A 19 18.16 -13.43 -59.32
N VAL A 20 17.18 -13.09 -60.14
CA VAL A 20 16.59 -11.74 -60.16
C VAL A 20 15.84 -11.62 -58.84
N MET A 21 16.51 -11.11 -57.80
CA MET A 21 15.81 -10.70 -56.59
C MET A 21 14.92 -9.55 -57.00
N SER A 22 13.66 -9.85 -57.32
CA SER A 22 12.70 -8.82 -57.69
C SER A 22 12.36 -8.03 -56.41
N PRO A 23 12.71 -6.73 -56.34
CA PRO A 23 12.56 -5.93 -55.12
C PRO A 23 11.11 -5.94 -54.60
N ARG A 24 10.17 -6.12 -55.54
CA ARG A 24 8.72 -6.12 -55.29
C ARG A 24 8.26 -7.31 -54.43
N ILE A 25 8.87 -8.49 -54.54
CA ILE A 25 8.46 -9.67 -53.74
C ILE A 25 8.92 -9.54 -52.29
N ALA A 26 10.14 -9.04 -52.06
CA ALA A 26 10.63 -8.72 -50.73
C ALA A 26 9.82 -7.60 -50.07
N TRP A 27 9.41 -6.59 -50.86
CA TRP A 27 8.57 -5.48 -50.41
C TRP A 27 7.20 -5.93 -49.88
N PHE A 28 6.49 -6.78 -50.62
CA PHE A 28 5.19 -7.30 -50.16
C PHE A 28 5.29 -8.19 -48.92
N GLY A 29 6.36 -9.00 -48.81
CA GLY A 29 6.64 -9.78 -47.60
C GLY A 29 6.92 -8.90 -46.39
N PHE A 30 7.73 -7.86 -46.57
CA PHE A 30 8.06 -6.89 -45.54
C PHE A 30 6.84 -6.08 -45.08
N LEU A 31 5.99 -5.61 -46.00
CA LEU A 31 4.74 -4.90 -45.68
C LEU A 31 3.78 -5.76 -44.85
N ARG A 32 3.72 -7.07 -45.11
CA ARG A 32 2.81 -7.99 -44.40
C ARG A 32 3.29 -8.27 -42.97
N ILE A 33 4.60 -8.38 -42.76
CA ILE A 33 5.21 -8.48 -41.43
C ILE A 33 5.02 -7.16 -40.67
N PHE A 34 5.27 -6.04 -41.34
CA PHE A 34 5.08 -4.70 -40.77
C PHE A 34 3.63 -4.50 -40.30
N GLY A 35 2.64 -4.91 -41.10
CA GLY A 35 1.23 -4.86 -40.70
C GLY A 35 0.89 -5.71 -39.47
N ARG A 36 1.51 -6.89 -39.31
CA ARG A 36 1.34 -7.71 -38.10
C ARG A 36 1.98 -7.04 -36.88
N CYS A 37 3.22 -6.54 -37.01
CA CYS A 37 3.90 -5.83 -35.93
C CYS A 37 3.12 -4.58 -35.52
N ALA A 38 2.61 -3.80 -36.48
CA ALA A 38 1.77 -2.63 -36.22
C ALA A 38 0.49 -3.01 -35.47
N LYS A 39 -0.16 -4.14 -35.82
CA LYS A 39 -1.33 -4.64 -35.10
C LYS A 39 -1.00 -4.99 -33.64
N TYR A 40 0.09 -5.70 -33.40
CA TYR A 40 0.50 -6.03 -32.02
C TYR A 40 0.92 -4.79 -31.23
N ALA A 41 1.60 -3.83 -31.85
CA ALA A 41 1.95 -2.56 -31.23
C ALA A 41 0.70 -1.75 -30.84
N LEU A 42 -0.33 -1.73 -31.68
CA LEU A 42 -1.62 -1.11 -31.35
C LEU A 42 -2.29 -1.79 -30.16
N ILE A 43 -2.33 -3.12 -30.12
CA ILE A 43 -2.92 -3.88 -29.01
C ILE A 43 -2.13 -3.61 -27.72
N ALA A 44 -0.80 -3.66 -27.76
CA ALA A 44 0.05 -3.38 -26.61
C ALA A 44 -0.11 -1.94 -26.11
N GLY A 45 -0.24 -0.97 -27.03
CA GLY A 45 -0.55 0.41 -26.69
C GLY A 45 -1.89 0.55 -25.99
N LEU A 46 -2.94 -0.12 -26.49
CA LEU A 46 -4.29 -0.07 -25.92
C LEU A 46 -4.36 -0.70 -24.53
N VAL A 47 -3.66 -1.83 -24.33
CA VAL A 47 -3.52 -2.47 -23.02
C VAL A 47 -2.70 -1.59 -22.07
N GLY A 48 -1.61 -0.99 -22.56
CA GLY A 48 -0.76 -0.09 -21.78
C GLY A 48 -1.50 1.15 -21.29
N THR A 49 -2.26 1.81 -22.17
CA THR A 49 -3.06 2.99 -21.79
C THR A 49 -4.21 2.61 -20.86
N ALA A 50 -4.89 1.48 -21.09
CA ALA A 50 -5.93 0.98 -20.18
C ALA A 50 -5.36 0.66 -18.79
N GLY A 51 -4.22 -0.04 -18.72
CA GLY A 51 -3.54 -0.37 -17.46
C GLY A 51 -3.06 0.86 -16.70
N TRP A 52 -2.45 1.83 -17.40
CA TRP A 52 -2.02 3.09 -16.80
C TRP A 52 -3.21 3.93 -16.30
N GLY A 53 -4.29 3.99 -17.09
CA GLY A 53 -5.52 4.67 -16.71
C GLY A 53 -6.20 4.04 -15.49
N ALA A 54 -6.30 2.71 -15.45
CA ALA A 54 -6.84 1.98 -14.31
C ALA A 54 -6.00 2.21 -13.04
N TRP A 55 -4.67 2.11 -13.12
CA TRP A 55 -3.79 2.34 -11.97
C TRP A 55 -3.91 3.78 -11.44
N LYS A 56 -3.94 4.77 -12.32
CA LYS A 56 -4.11 6.18 -11.96
C LYS A 56 -5.49 6.46 -11.36
N GLY A 57 -6.54 5.88 -11.95
CA GLY A 57 -7.92 6.03 -11.50
C GLY A 57 -8.14 5.46 -10.09
N ILE A 58 -7.63 4.25 -9.83
CA ILE A 58 -7.67 3.64 -8.50
C ILE A 58 -6.91 4.50 -7.49
N ARG A 59 -5.70 4.95 -7.85
CA ARG A 59 -4.89 5.75 -6.92
C ARG A 59 -5.59 7.05 -6.52
N HIS A 60 -6.18 7.76 -7.48
CA HIS A 60 -6.91 9.00 -7.23
C HIS A 60 -8.22 8.73 -6.46
N ALA A 61 -8.96 7.68 -6.82
CA ALA A 61 -10.25 7.36 -6.20
C ALA A 61 -10.16 6.90 -4.73
N PHE A 62 -9.02 6.38 -4.27
CA PHE A 62 -8.86 5.94 -2.87
C PHE A 62 -7.99 6.86 -2.02
N HIS A 63 -6.91 7.45 -2.56
CA HIS A 63 -6.06 8.36 -1.79
C HIS A 63 -6.63 9.78 -1.66
N GLU A 64 -7.36 10.26 -2.66
CA GLU A 64 -7.85 11.65 -2.70
C GLU A 64 -9.35 11.76 -2.43
N ASN A 65 -10.04 10.63 -2.21
CA ASN A 65 -11.46 10.67 -1.92
C ASN A 65 -11.71 11.21 -0.49
N PRO A 66 -12.42 12.35 -0.35
CA PRO A 66 -12.75 12.93 0.95
C PRO A 66 -13.54 12.01 1.87
N ASP A 67 -14.24 11.00 1.33
CA ASP A 67 -15.02 10.04 2.12
C ASP A 67 -14.14 9.23 3.09
N PHE A 68 -12.86 9.02 2.75
CA PHE A 68 -11.91 8.25 3.58
C PHE A 68 -11.09 9.09 4.55
N ARG A 69 -11.43 10.38 4.71
CA ARG A 69 -10.84 11.20 5.76
C ARG A 69 -11.30 10.69 7.13
N LEU A 70 -10.45 10.86 8.12
CA LEU A 70 -10.84 10.64 9.51
C LEU A 70 -11.97 11.62 9.88
N GLN A 71 -13.14 11.09 10.22
CA GLN A 71 -14.33 11.86 10.60
C GLN A 71 -14.57 11.77 12.11
N THR A 72 -14.38 10.58 12.67
CA THR A 72 -14.67 10.29 14.07
C THR A 72 -13.63 9.34 14.65
N VAL A 73 -13.24 9.61 15.90
CA VAL A 73 -12.54 8.66 16.75
C VAL A 73 -13.58 8.05 17.68
N ASP A 74 -13.86 6.76 17.51
CA ASP A 74 -14.74 6.01 18.40
C ASP A 74 -13.87 5.43 19.52
N LEU A 75 -13.88 6.11 20.67
CA LEU A 75 -13.17 5.70 21.87
C LEU A 75 -14.16 5.08 22.87
N ASN A 76 -13.79 3.96 23.48
CA ASN A 76 -14.61 3.40 24.55
C ASN A 76 -14.52 4.26 25.82
N GLU A 77 -15.57 4.19 26.64
CA GLU A 77 -15.56 4.78 27.98
C GLU A 77 -14.37 4.25 28.78
N ASN A 78 -13.58 5.18 29.31
CA ASN A 78 -12.39 4.92 30.09
C ASN A 78 -12.07 6.15 30.97
N SER A 79 -11.23 5.98 31.98
CA SER A 79 -10.88 7.06 32.93
C SER A 79 -9.52 7.70 32.64
N ALA A 80 -8.80 7.24 31.62
CA ALA A 80 -7.42 7.64 31.37
C ALA A 80 -7.30 8.74 30.32
N ILE A 81 -8.04 8.64 29.22
CA ILE A 81 -7.99 9.57 28.08
C ILE A 81 -9.38 9.77 27.47
N ASP A 82 -9.58 10.93 26.86
CA ASP A 82 -10.75 11.26 26.04
C ASP A 82 -10.39 11.25 24.54
N GLU A 83 -11.39 11.46 23.67
CA GLU A 83 -11.20 11.49 22.22
C GLU A 83 -10.19 12.56 21.79
N PHE A 84 -10.22 13.73 22.44
CA PHE A 84 -9.29 14.82 22.16
C PHE A 84 -7.84 14.44 22.54
N GLY A 85 -7.66 13.78 23.69
CA GLY A 85 -6.38 13.21 24.11
C GLY A 85 -5.82 12.22 23.10
N VAL A 86 -6.66 11.42 22.43
CA VAL A 86 -6.21 10.53 21.35
C VAL A 86 -5.55 11.33 20.22
N TYR A 87 -6.20 12.38 19.72
CA TYR A 87 -5.61 13.22 18.65
C TYR A 87 -4.27 13.84 19.06
N GLN A 88 -4.16 14.30 20.30
CA GLN A 88 -2.94 14.94 20.82
C GLN A 88 -1.80 13.94 21.00
N ILE A 89 -2.06 12.83 21.69
CA ILE A 89 -1.04 11.83 22.05
C ILE A 89 -0.57 11.10 20.80
N ALA A 90 -1.52 10.73 19.93
CA ALA A 90 -1.21 10.05 18.71
C ALA A 90 -0.78 10.99 17.57
N ASP A 91 -0.79 12.32 17.79
CA ASP A 91 -0.37 13.36 16.85
C ASP A 91 -1.00 13.12 15.45
N ILE A 92 -2.34 13.05 15.46
CA ILE A 92 -3.17 12.77 14.30
C ILE A 92 -3.75 14.09 13.78
N ASP A 93 -3.52 14.39 12.51
CA ASP A 93 -4.21 15.49 11.82
C ASP A 93 -5.70 15.11 11.62
N PRO A 94 -6.67 15.93 12.09
CA PRO A 94 -8.09 15.69 11.88
C PRO A 94 -8.51 15.51 10.42
N GLN A 95 -7.74 16.01 9.45
CA GLN A 95 -8.03 15.89 8.01
C GLN A 95 -7.27 14.75 7.31
N VAL A 96 -6.54 13.92 8.06
CA VAL A 96 -5.75 12.82 7.50
C VAL A 96 -6.64 11.78 6.81
N ASN A 97 -6.15 11.20 5.71
CA ASN A 97 -6.79 10.05 5.09
C ASN A 97 -6.51 8.79 5.93
N LEU A 98 -7.57 8.06 6.27
CA LEU A 98 -7.53 6.88 7.13
C LEU A 98 -6.69 5.73 6.53
N PHE A 99 -6.58 5.64 5.19
CA PHE A 99 -5.71 4.67 4.51
C PHE A 99 -4.22 4.99 4.64
N THR A 100 -3.87 6.28 4.74
CA THR A 100 -2.47 6.72 4.84
C THR A 100 -2.01 6.87 6.29
N LEU A 101 -2.94 7.05 7.23
CA LEU A 101 -2.65 7.10 8.66
C LEU A 101 -1.99 5.80 9.11
N ASP A 102 -0.85 5.86 9.79
CA ASP A 102 -0.19 4.68 10.35
C ASP A 102 -0.85 4.27 11.69
N ILE A 103 -1.68 3.22 11.67
CA ILE A 103 -2.33 2.71 12.89
C ILE A 103 -1.30 2.22 13.90
N ASP A 104 -0.24 1.55 13.44
CA ASP A 104 0.69 0.89 14.35
C ASP A 104 1.46 1.94 15.14
N GLN A 105 1.84 3.04 14.49
CA GLN A 105 2.41 4.20 15.15
C GLN A 105 1.43 4.87 16.13
N VAL A 106 0.15 5.01 15.76
CA VAL A 106 -0.90 5.54 16.65
C VAL A 106 -1.04 4.65 17.89
N ALA A 107 -1.14 3.34 17.70
CA ALA A 107 -1.26 2.37 18.79
C ALA A 107 -0.02 2.43 19.71
N GLU A 108 1.18 2.56 19.14
CA GLU A 108 2.41 2.64 19.92
C GLU A 108 2.50 3.93 20.74
N ARG A 109 2.15 5.09 20.17
CA ARG A 109 2.07 6.36 20.89
C ARG A 109 1.09 6.28 22.06
N LEU A 110 -0.08 5.67 21.85
CA LEU A 110 -1.07 5.45 22.91
C LEU A 110 -0.58 4.44 23.96
N ARG A 111 0.12 3.36 23.60
CA ARG A 111 0.74 2.44 24.57
C ARG A 111 1.80 3.11 25.44
N GLY A 112 2.43 4.16 24.93
CA GLY A 112 3.35 5.01 25.69
C GLY A 112 2.70 5.75 26.87
N VAL A 113 1.37 5.83 26.92
CA VAL A 113 0.62 6.45 28.02
C VAL A 113 0.64 5.52 29.25
N PRO A 114 1.31 5.89 30.37
CA PRO A 114 1.47 4.97 31.50
C PRO A 114 0.15 4.58 32.20
N ALA A 115 -0.85 5.46 32.12
CA ALA A 115 -2.19 5.23 32.65
C ALA A 115 -2.99 4.16 31.89
N LEU A 116 -2.50 3.68 30.74
CA LEU A 116 -3.11 2.60 29.97
C LEU A 116 -2.41 1.26 30.22
N SER A 117 -3.19 0.19 30.28
CA SER A 117 -2.70 -1.18 30.41
C SER A 117 -2.75 -1.93 29.07
N ALA A 118 -3.74 -1.63 28.23
CA ALA A 118 -3.88 -2.21 26.90
C ALA A 118 -4.45 -1.18 25.91
N VAL A 119 -4.05 -1.32 24.65
CA VAL A 119 -4.47 -0.46 23.54
C VAL A 119 -4.65 -1.31 22.29
N GLN A 120 -5.80 -1.15 21.64
CA GLN A 120 -6.14 -1.70 20.34
C GLN A 120 -6.68 -0.58 19.47
N VAL A 121 -6.19 -0.50 18.24
CA VAL A 121 -6.58 0.53 17.28
C VAL A 121 -6.90 -0.16 15.96
N GLU A 122 -8.05 0.16 15.39
CA GLU A 122 -8.52 -0.41 14.13
C GLU A 122 -9.11 0.68 13.23
N ARG A 123 -8.94 0.51 11.91
CA ARG A 123 -9.66 1.32 10.92
C ARG A 123 -11.05 0.73 10.71
N ARG A 124 -12.08 1.57 10.87
CA ARG A 124 -13.45 1.28 10.48
C ARG A 124 -13.82 2.22 9.33
N LEU A 125 -13.72 1.69 8.11
CA LEU A 125 -14.05 2.45 6.91
C LEU A 125 -15.55 2.85 6.92
N PRO A 126 -15.91 4.00 6.34
CA PRO A 126 -15.05 4.86 5.53
C PRO A 126 -14.17 5.85 6.34
N GLY A 127 -14.59 6.31 7.53
CA GLY A 127 -13.93 7.45 8.20
C GLY A 127 -13.78 7.35 9.71
N THR A 128 -13.93 6.16 10.31
CA THR A 128 -13.89 6.00 11.77
C THR A 128 -12.60 5.33 12.21
N LEU A 129 -11.87 5.94 13.15
CA LEU A 129 -10.79 5.28 13.88
C LEU A 129 -11.36 4.70 15.16
N HIS A 130 -11.38 3.37 15.25
CA HIS A 130 -11.91 2.66 16.40
C HIS A 130 -10.77 2.40 17.39
N VAL A 131 -10.87 2.99 18.56
CA VAL A 131 -9.84 2.94 19.60
C VAL A 131 -10.42 2.28 20.84
N ARG A 132 -9.77 1.21 21.27
CA ARG A 132 -10.15 0.44 22.46
C ARG A 132 -8.99 0.43 23.44
N VAL A 133 -9.20 1.03 24.60
CA VAL A 133 -8.20 1.19 25.64
C VAL A 133 -8.70 0.65 26.97
N LEU A 134 -7.78 0.10 27.76
CA LEU A 134 -8.01 -0.27 29.14
C LEU A 134 -7.20 0.63 30.05
N SER A 135 -7.88 1.32 30.96
CA SER A 135 -7.23 2.13 32.00
C SER A 135 -6.59 1.22 33.05
N ARG A 136 -5.41 1.60 33.53
CA ARG A 136 -4.70 0.90 34.60
C ARG A 136 -5.39 1.18 35.94
N ILE A 137 -5.57 0.13 36.74
CA ILE A 137 -6.22 0.22 38.06
C ILE A 137 -5.14 0.33 39.13
N PRO A 138 -5.10 1.43 39.91
CA PRO A 138 -4.13 1.57 40.99
C PRO A 138 -4.50 0.68 42.18
N CYS A 139 -3.51 0.04 42.79
CA CYS A 139 -3.66 -0.69 44.06
C CYS A 139 -2.89 -0.04 45.22
N ALA A 140 -1.95 0.86 44.91
CA ALA A 140 -1.21 1.64 45.89
C ALA A 140 -0.83 3.03 45.33
N TRP A 141 -0.45 3.94 46.22
CA TRP A 141 0.18 5.21 45.85
C TRP A 141 1.52 5.35 46.57
N VAL A 142 2.46 6.07 45.95
CA VAL A 142 3.76 6.37 46.52
C VAL A 142 3.69 7.73 47.21
N ALA A 143 4.03 7.76 48.49
CA ALA A 143 4.19 8.97 49.28
C ALA A 143 5.67 9.14 49.67
N ALA A 144 6.14 10.39 49.69
CA ALA A 144 7.43 10.71 50.28
C ALA A 144 7.31 10.75 51.81
N GLU A 145 8.40 10.47 52.53
CA GLU A 145 8.41 10.31 53.99
C GLU A 145 7.83 11.52 54.76
N ASN A 146 8.01 12.73 54.22
CA ASN A 146 7.54 13.98 54.82
C ASN A 146 6.21 14.49 54.23
N GLU A 147 5.53 13.68 53.43
CA GLU A 147 4.27 14.05 52.80
C GLU A 147 3.09 13.24 53.34
N PRO A 148 1.90 13.85 53.44
CA PRO A 148 0.70 13.14 53.86
C PRO A 148 0.39 11.98 52.90
N PHE A 149 -0.11 10.88 53.45
CA PHE A 149 -0.57 9.71 52.68
C PHE A 149 -1.89 9.99 51.97
N THR A 150 -1.89 10.94 51.04
CA THR A 150 -3.07 11.34 50.27
C THR A 150 -2.81 11.24 48.78
N ARG A 151 -3.85 10.88 48.03
CA ARG A 151 -3.81 10.88 46.57
C ARG A 151 -3.76 12.33 46.10
N LYS A 152 -2.71 12.69 45.37
CA LYS A 152 -2.50 14.04 44.83
C LYS A 152 -2.25 14.00 43.32
N PRO A 153 -2.63 15.04 42.57
CA PRO A 153 -2.31 15.11 41.15
C PRO A 153 -0.79 15.17 40.99
N GLY A 154 -0.25 14.42 40.03
CA GLY A 154 1.19 14.27 39.84
C GLY A 154 1.87 13.32 40.84
N GLY A 155 1.15 12.77 41.83
CA GLY A 155 1.62 11.65 42.63
C GLY A 155 1.76 10.38 41.81
N LEU A 156 2.58 9.44 42.26
CA LEU A 156 2.81 8.18 41.55
C LEU A 156 1.89 7.10 42.12
N LEU A 157 1.16 6.42 41.24
CA LEU A 157 0.32 5.27 41.54
C LEU A 157 1.03 4.00 41.11
N ILE A 158 0.78 2.89 41.78
CA ILE A 158 1.30 1.57 41.43
C ILE A 158 0.11 0.65 41.24
N ASP A 159 0.18 -0.17 40.20
CA ASP A 159 -0.82 -1.20 39.93
C ASP A 159 -0.37 -2.60 40.41
N HIS A 160 -1.23 -3.59 40.20
CA HIS A 160 -0.97 -4.98 40.61
C HIS A 160 0.27 -5.61 39.95
N ASP A 161 0.69 -5.12 38.78
CA ASP A 161 1.89 -5.59 38.06
C ASP A 161 3.17 -4.88 38.56
N GLY A 162 3.07 -4.01 39.57
CA GLY A 162 4.18 -3.21 40.07
C GLY A 162 4.58 -2.06 39.14
N ARG A 163 3.75 -1.71 38.15
CA ARG A 163 4.02 -0.61 37.22
C ARG A 163 3.55 0.70 37.81
N ALA A 164 4.45 1.67 37.79
CA ALA A 164 4.19 3.00 38.31
C ALA A 164 3.65 3.94 37.21
N PHE A 165 2.64 4.75 37.52
CA PHE A 165 2.03 5.70 36.59
C PHE A 165 1.52 6.95 37.32
N PRO A 166 1.49 8.14 36.67
CA PRO A 166 1.10 9.38 37.34
C PRO A 166 -0.41 9.43 37.60
N CYS A 167 -0.78 10.02 38.73
CA CYS A 167 -2.15 10.33 39.09
C CYS A 167 -2.61 11.59 38.37
N THR A 168 -3.51 11.44 37.40
CA THR A 168 -4.08 12.54 36.60
C THR A 168 -5.31 13.19 37.23
N THR A 169 -5.98 12.52 38.17
CA THR A 169 -7.22 13.01 38.79
C THR A 169 -7.18 12.82 40.30
N VAL A 170 -7.60 13.86 41.04
CA VAL A 170 -7.94 13.77 42.46
C VAL A 170 -9.44 13.55 42.51
N GLN A 171 -9.86 12.43 43.09
CA GLN A 171 -11.24 12.26 43.55
C GLN A 171 -11.32 12.69 45.00
#